data_AF-A0A432QMH7-F1
#
_entry.id   AF-A0A432QMH7-F1
#
_cell.length_a   1.000
_cell.length_b   1.000
_cell.length_c   1.000
_cell.angle_alpha   90.00
_cell.angle_beta   90.00
_cell.angle_gamma   90.00
#
_symmetry.space_group_name_H-M   'P 1'
#
loop_
_entity.id
_entity.type
_entity.pdbx_description
1 polymer ?
#
loop_
_entity_poly.entity_id
_entity_poly.type
_entity_poly.pdbx_seq_one_letter_code
_entity_poly.pdbx_strand_id
1 'polypeptide(L)'
;MTGLVTVLGSGAMTNTINGIVDSDVMLVIGSNTTETHPIIGLRMLKAVKKGSKLIVADPRRIKLCDSSALWMRQRPGTDGALISALCHVILRDGLEDSSFIEAHTENFEAFKKSVADCTPEWAEAITQVPADQIEKAARIFAEADSAGIYYTMGITQHTSGTDNVCALANLALITGNLGKPGAGLNPLRGQNNVQGASDMGCNPTYFPGYQRFDDAAVREKFSRLWGTSVSERPGLMATEIPDAIKAGKLAGLWIMGENPILSDPNSDHARRAFEQLEFLVVQDIFLTETAELADVVLPAASFAEKDGTFTNTERKVQRVRRAVPPPGDARDDLSIINMVSKRMLGSQGGYTGPVDPLYHTVAPFAADVFAEITTCWQAMAGMNYERLDQEALTWPCPAEDHPGTPILHSQGIVRGKGLLSCLSWSGPDELPDDEYPLVLTTGRVLYQYHTGTMTRRSPVLEESAPSAYVEMNPEDADEL
;
A
#
# COMPACT_ATOMS: atom_id res chain seq x y z
N MET A 1 7.17 0.24 0.42
CA MET A 1 7.35 0.52 -1.04
C MET A 1 8.72 0.07 -1.53
N THR A 2 9.76 0.24 -0.72
CA THR A 2 11.17 -0.10 -0.99
C THR A 2 11.39 -1.52 -1.55
N GLY A 3 10.83 -2.57 -0.95
CA GLY A 3 11.11 -3.96 -1.35
C GLY A 3 10.86 -4.27 -2.83
N LEU A 4 9.62 -4.12 -3.31
CA LEU A 4 9.29 -4.39 -4.72
C LEU A 4 9.97 -3.43 -5.71
N VAL A 5 10.19 -2.17 -5.33
CA VAL A 5 10.93 -1.22 -6.19
C VAL A 5 12.37 -1.70 -6.38
N THR A 6 13.03 -2.17 -5.31
CA THR A 6 14.38 -2.74 -5.37
C THR A 6 14.44 -3.96 -6.29
N VAL A 7 13.46 -4.86 -6.19
CA VAL A 7 13.47 -6.13 -6.93
C VAL A 7 13.02 -5.97 -8.39
N LEU A 8 11.94 -5.24 -8.64
CA LEU A 8 11.25 -5.19 -9.94
C LEU A 8 11.26 -3.81 -10.63
N GLY A 9 11.61 -2.76 -9.89
CA GLY A 9 11.53 -1.37 -10.37
C GLY A 9 10.13 -0.74 -10.25
N SER A 10 9.17 -1.43 -9.64
CA SER A 10 7.82 -0.91 -9.37
C SER A 10 7.27 -1.47 -8.07
N GLY A 11 6.69 -0.62 -7.23
CA GLY A 11 6.09 -1.00 -5.94
C GLY A 11 4.57 -1.24 -5.99
N ALA A 12 3.98 -1.23 -7.18
CA ALA A 12 2.54 -1.39 -7.36
C ALA A 12 2.16 -2.87 -7.50
N MET A 13 0.86 -3.16 -7.37
CA MET A 13 0.29 -4.45 -7.78
C MET A 13 0.71 -4.76 -9.22
N THR A 14 0.93 -6.02 -9.58
CA THR A 14 1.37 -6.37 -10.95
C THR A 14 0.20 -6.72 -11.87
N ASN A 15 -0.90 -7.20 -11.31
CA ASN A 15 -2.06 -7.72 -12.05
C ASN A 15 -3.34 -6.93 -11.71
N THR A 16 -4.48 -7.40 -12.22
CA THR A 16 -5.79 -6.76 -12.02
C THR A 16 -6.66 -7.53 -11.04
N ILE A 17 -7.56 -6.82 -10.35
CA ILE A 17 -8.61 -7.38 -9.48
C ILE A 17 -9.54 -8.30 -10.29
N ASN A 18 -9.82 -7.94 -11.54
CA ASN A 18 -10.66 -8.77 -12.41
C ASN A 18 -9.97 -10.09 -12.77
N GLY A 19 -8.65 -10.08 -12.99
CA GLY A 19 -7.86 -11.26 -13.37
C GLY A 19 -7.59 -12.26 -12.24
N ILE A 20 -8.02 -11.97 -11.00
CA ILE A 20 -7.91 -12.91 -9.87
C ILE A 20 -8.62 -14.23 -10.18
N VAL A 21 -9.72 -14.18 -10.92
CA VAL A 21 -10.53 -15.37 -11.27
C VAL A 21 -9.86 -16.30 -12.30
N ASP A 22 -8.72 -15.87 -12.84
CA ASP A 22 -7.92 -16.61 -13.83
C ASP A 22 -6.69 -17.25 -13.17
N SER A 23 -6.53 -17.13 -11.84
CA SER A 23 -5.42 -17.70 -11.08
C SER A 23 -5.66 -19.18 -10.78
N ASP A 24 -4.69 -20.05 -11.06
CA ASP A 24 -4.76 -21.48 -10.69
C ASP A 24 -4.47 -21.68 -9.20
N VAL A 25 -3.57 -20.87 -8.65
CA VAL A 25 -3.21 -20.87 -7.23
C VAL A 25 -3.10 -19.46 -6.69
N MET A 26 -3.75 -19.21 -5.55
CA MET A 26 -3.61 -17.94 -4.83
C MET A 26 -2.94 -18.20 -3.48
N LEU A 27 -1.81 -17.53 -3.24
CA LEU A 27 -1.21 -17.43 -1.90
C LEU A 27 -1.65 -16.10 -1.26
N VAL A 28 -2.50 -16.19 -0.25
CA VAL A 28 -2.90 -15.04 0.58
C VAL A 28 -2.10 -15.09 1.88
N ILE A 29 -1.20 -14.13 2.09
CA ILE A 29 -0.31 -14.09 3.25
C ILE A 29 -0.36 -12.74 3.96
N GLY A 30 -0.54 -12.77 5.29
CA GLY A 30 -0.64 -11.56 6.11
C GLY A 30 -1.78 -10.65 5.69
N SER A 31 -2.96 -11.21 5.36
CA SER A 31 -4.11 -10.47 4.82
C SER A 31 -5.47 -11.11 5.15
N ASN A 32 -6.31 -10.39 5.90
CA ASN A 32 -7.74 -10.68 6.01
C ASN A 32 -8.53 -9.97 4.89
N THR A 33 -8.40 -10.47 3.66
CA THR A 33 -8.95 -9.82 2.47
C THR A 33 -10.48 -9.70 2.49
N THR A 34 -11.19 -10.65 3.12
CA THR A 34 -12.66 -10.65 3.20
C THR A 34 -13.25 -9.50 4.01
N GLU A 35 -12.48 -8.94 4.94
CA GLU A 35 -12.90 -7.79 5.74
C GLU A 35 -12.27 -6.49 5.24
N THR A 36 -11.00 -6.54 4.85
CA THR A 36 -10.23 -5.35 4.44
C THR A 36 -10.47 -4.94 3.00
N HIS A 37 -10.75 -5.91 2.12
CA HIS A 37 -10.99 -5.68 0.69
C HIS A 37 -12.12 -6.60 0.19
N PRO A 38 -13.37 -6.44 0.66
CA PRO A 38 -14.43 -7.42 0.47
C PRO A 38 -14.69 -7.78 -1.00
N ILE A 39 -14.61 -6.80 -1.92
CA ILE A 39 -14.76 -7.04 -3.36
C ILE A 39 -13.64 -7.93 -3.92
N ILE A 40 -12.41 -7.77 -3.46
CA ILE A 40 -11.27 -8.63 -3.83
C ILE A 40 -11.48 -10.04 -3.23
N GLY A 41 -11.92 -10.12 -1.97
CA GLY A 41 -12.25 -11.40 -1.33
C GLY A 41 -13.34 -12.18 -2.09
N LEU A 42 -14.37 -11.49 -2.59
CA LEU A 42 -15.40 -12.10 -3.45
C LEU A 42 -14.82 -12.65 -4.76
N ARG A 43 -13.83 -11.97 -5.36
CA ARG A 43 -13.15 -12.47 -6.57
C ARG A 43 -12.31 -13.71 -6.27
N MET A 44 -11.61 -13.74 -5.14
CA MET A 44 -10.86 -14.92 -4.69
C MET A 44 -11.79 -16.12 -4.46
N LEU A 45 -12.90 -15.93 -3.73
CA LEU A 45 -13.89 -17.00 -3.52
C LEU A 45 -14.52 -17.47 -4.83
N LYS A 46 -14.70 -16.58 -5.81
CA LYS A 46 -15.15 -16.95 -7.16
C LYS A 46 -14.10 -17.78 -7.91
N ALA A 47 -12.82 -17.47 -7.77
CA ALA A 47 -11.72 -18.27 -8.33
C ALA A 47 -11.70 -19.68 -7.71
N VAL A 48 -11.83 -19.78 -6.38
CA VAL A 48 -11.91 -21.09 -5.68
C VAL A 48 -13.08 -21.92 -6.20
N LYS A 49 -14.27 -21.32 -6.37
CA LYS A 49 -15.43 -22.01 -6.94
C LYS A 49 -15.22 -22.52 -8.37
N LYS A 50 -14.28 -21.94 -9.12
CA LYS A 50 -13.89 -22.38 -10.47
C LYS A 50 -12.79 -23.46 -10.47
N GLY A 51 -12.23 -23.80 -9.30
CA GLY A 51 -11.19 -24.83 -9.16
C GLY A 51 -9.81 -24.30 -8.74
N SER A 52 -9.65 -22.98 -8.56
CA SER A 52 -8.40 -22.42 -8.05
C SER A 52 -8.09 -22.93 -6.64
N LYS A 53 -6.82 -23.25 -6.35
CA LYS A 53 -6.39 -23.62 -5.00
C LYS A 53 -6.00 -22.36 -4.23
N LEU A 54 -6.58 -22.20 -3.04
CA LEU A 54 -6.27 -21.09 -2.14
C LEU A 54 -5.37 -21.58 -1.00
N ILE A 55 -4.17 -21.02 -0.88
CA ILE A 55 -3.29 -21.16 0.27
C ILE A 55 -3.44 -19.90 1.12
N VAL A 56 -3.75 -20.05 2.40
CA VAL A 56 -3.81 -18.94 3.36
C VAL A 56 -2.67 -19.10 4.37
N ALA A 57 -1.86 -18.08 4.54
CA ALA A 57 -0.78 -18.02 5.53
C ALA A 57 -1.08 -16.86 6.50
N ASP A 58 -1.75 -17.17 7.60
CA ASP A 58 -2.19 -16.20 8.59
C ASP A 58 -2.29 -16.86 9.98
N PRO A 59 -1.77 -16.26 11.06
CA PRO A 59 -1.89 -16.80 12.42
C PRO A 59 -3.35 -16.92 12.89
N ARG A 60 -4.25 -16.10 12.36
CA ARG A 60 -5.67 -16.09 12.68
C ARG A 60 -6.46 -16.90 11.66
N ARG A 61 -7.52 -17.57 12.11
CA ARG A 61 -8.46 -18.25 11.23
C ARG A 61 -9.42 -17.23 10.62
N ILE A 62 -9.02 -16.62 9.50
CA ILE A 62 -9.85 -15.69 8.75
C ILE A 62 -10.90 -16.42 7.89
N LYS A 63 -11.92 -15.70 7.41
CA LYS A 63 -13.01 -16.28 6.60
C LYS A 63 -12.54 -16.99 5.32
N LEU A 64 -11.40 -16.58 4.76
CA LEU A 64 -10.81 -17.26 3.61
C LEU A 64 -10.32 -18.69 3.92
N CYS A 65 -9.96 -18.99 5.17
CA CYS A 65 -9.51 -20.32 5.58
C CYS A 65 -10.59 -21.38 5.32
N ASP A 66 -11.87 -21.02 5.42
CA ASP A 66 -13.00 -21.94 5.21
C ASP A 66 -13.13 -22.43 3.75
N SER A 67 -12.47 -21.76 2.81
CA SER A 67 -12.41 -22.14 1.39
C SER A 67 -10.98 -22.44 0.93
N SER A 68 -10.03 -22.51 1.87
CA SER A 68 -8.62 -22.77 1.55
C SER A 68 -8.34 -24.26 1.32
N ALA A 69 -7.45 -24.56 0.38
CA ALA A 69 -6.89 -25.88 0.20
C ALA A 69 -5.82 -26.19 1.27
N LEU A 70 -5.19 -25.15 1.82
CA LEU A 70 -4.23 -25.22 2.90
C LEU A 70 -4.24 -23.92 3.70
N TRP A 71 -4.27 -24.03 5.03
CA TRP A 71 -4.10 -22.92 5.95
C TRP A 71 -2.83 -23.16 6.77
N MET A 72 -1.80 -22.34 6.53
CA MET A 72 -0.57 -22.30 7.30
C MET A 72 -0.74 -21.26 8.41
N ARG A 73 -0.58 -21.69 9.66
CA ARG A 73 -0.80 -20.87 10.85
C ARG A 73 0.54 -20.53 11.52
N GLN A 74 1.35 -19.71 10.84
CA GLN A 74 2.66 -19.31 11.34
C GLN A 74 2.56 -18.43 12.59
N ARG A 75 3.56 -18.49 13.48
CA ARG A 75 3.69 -17.52 14.58
C ARG A 75 3.83 -16.10 14.02
N PRO A 76 3.15 -15.08 14.58
CA PRO A 76 3.29 -13.70 14.12
C PRO A 76 4.75 -13.25 14.03
N GLY A 77 5.10 -12.58 12.94
CA GLY A 77 6.46 -12.10 12.68
C GLY A 77 7.39 -13.11 12.03
N THR A 78 7.03 -14.39 11.92
CA THR A 78 7.88 -15.46 11.35
C THR A 78 7.74 -15.66 9.84
N ASP A 79 7.10 -14.72 9.15
CA ASP A 79 6.76 -14.79 7.73
C ASP A 79 8.00 -14.95 6.83
N GLY A 80 9.09 -14.25 7.14
CA GLY A 80 10.35 -14.37 6.39
C GLY A 80 10.93 -15.78 6.43
N ALA A 81 10.82 -16.48 7.57
CA ALA A 81 11.26 -17.87 7.69
C ALA A 81 10.38 -18.82 6.87
N LEU A 82 9.06 -18.64 6.94
CA LEU A 82 8.11 -19.41 6.14
C LEU A 82 8.38 -19.27 4.64
N ILE A 83 8.51 -18.03 4.14
CA ILE A 83 8.74 -17.77 2.71
C ILE A 83 10.10 -18.31 2.25
N SER A 84 11.13 -18.17 3.09
CA SER A 84 12.47 -18.72 2.80
C SER A 84 12.43 -20.24 2.66
N ALA A 85 11.65 -20.94 3.49
CA ALA A 85 11.49 -22.39 3.37
C ALA A 85 10.66 -22.82 2.16
N LEU A 86 9.66 -22.05 1.75
CA LEU A 86 8.97 -22.29 0.46
C LEU A 86 9.97 -22.20 -0.71
N CYS A 87 10.80 -21.15 -0.74
CA CYS A 87 11.85 -21.01 -1.74
C CYS A 87 12.86 -22.17 -1.69
N HIS A 88 13.28 -22.58 -0.49
CA HIS A 88 14.19 -23.72 -0.31
C HIS A 88 13.62 -25.00 -0.93
N VAL A 89 12.38 -25.37 -0.61
CA VAL A 89 11.75 -26.60 -1.12
C VAL A 89 11.68 -26.57 -2.65
N ILE A 90 11.28 -25.44 -3.23
CA ILE A 90 11.18 -25.28 -4.69
C ILE A 90 12.55 -25.53 -5.36
N LEU A 91 13.61 -24.90 -4.85
CA LEU A 91 14.96 -25.04 -5.41
C LEU A 91 15.62 -26.40 -5.13
N ARG A 92 15.32 -26.99 -3.97
CA ARG A 92 15.83 -28.32 -3.58
C ARG A 92 15.26 -29.40 -4.50
N ASP A 93 13.99 -29.26 -4.88
CA ASP A 93 13.25 -30.25 -5.66
C ASP A 93 13.32 -30.01 -7.18
N GLY A 94 13.95 -28.91 -7.63
CA GLY A 94 14.05 -28.57 -9.05
C GLY A 94 12.72 -28.12 -9.65
N LEU A 95 11.86 -27.48 -8.86
CA LEU A 95 10.54 -26.99 -9.27
C LEU A 95 10.56 -25.54 -9.76
N GLU A 96 11.74 -24.90 -9.78
CA GLU A 96 11.90 -23.54 -10.29
C GLU A 96 11.79 -23.46 -11.82
N ASP A 97 11.32 -22.31 -12.33
CA ASP A 97 11.37 -21.99 -13.74
C ASP A 97 12.78 -21.51 -14.11
N SER A 98 13.66 -22.48 -14.37
CA SER A 98 15.07 -22.24 -14.74
C SER A 98 15.20 -21.32 -15.96
N SER A 99 14.29 -21.44 -16.93
CA SER A 99 14.32 -20.64 -18.16
C SER A 99 13.99 -19.17 -17.89
N PHE A 100 12.98 -18.92 -17.04
CA PHE A 100 12.63 -17.58 -16.61
C PHE A 100 13.74 -16.96 -15.76
N ILE A 101 14.34 -17.73 -14.84
CA ILE A 101 15.44 -17.27 -14.00
C ILE A 101 16.60 -16.78 -14.85
N GLU A 102 17.07 -17.58 -15.81
CA GLU A 102 18.20 -17.23 -16.69
C GLU A 102 17.91 -15.96 -17.52
N ALA A 103 16.72 -15.90 -18.12
CA ALA A 103 16.32 -14.81 -19.01
C ALA A 103 16.05 -13.49 -18.26
N HIS A 104 15.36 -13.55 -17.13
CA HIS A 104 14.73 -12.38 -16.51
C HIS A 104 15.29 -11.99 -15.15
N THR A 105 16.17 -12.77 -14.55
CA THR A 105 16.69 -12.49 -13.21
C THR A 105 18.20 -12.26 -13.18
N GLU A 106 18.66 -11.74 -12.06
CA GLU A 106 20.07 -11.64 -11.67
C GLU A 106 20.26 -12.09 -10.22
N ASN A 107 21.50 -12.40 -9.84
CA ASN A 107 21.90 -12.80 -8.49
C ASN A 107 21.38 -14.16 -7.98
N PHE A 108 20.98 -15.07 -8.90
CA PHE A 108 20.41 -16.37 -8.55
C PHE A 108 21.30 -17.23 -7.64
N GLU A 109 22.58 -17.39 -7.95
CA GLU A 109 23.49 -18.25 -7.16
C GLU A 109 23.64 -17.78 -5.71
N ALA A 110 23.74 -16.47 -5.49
CA ALA A 110 23.84 -15.91 -4.15
C ALA A 110 22.52 -16.11 -3.37
N PHE A 111 21.37 -15.90 -4.03
CA PHE A 111 20.07 -16.17 -3.44
C PHE A 111 19.89 -17.65 -3.09
N LYS A 112 20.19 -18.57 -4.03
CA LYS A 112 20.10 -20.02 -3.82
C LYS A 112 20.92 -20.46 -2.61
N LYS A 113 22.13 -19.92 -2.46
CA LYS A 113 22.97 -20.16 -1.29
C LYS A 113 22.33 -19.62 0.00
N SER A 114 21.70 -18.45 -0.05
CA SER A 114 21.09 -17.82 1.13
C SER A 114 19.92 -18.62 1.74
N VAL A 115 19.21 -19.41 0.92
CA VAL A 115 18.08 -20.25 1.37
C VAL A 115 18.43 -21.74 1.50
N ALA A 116 19.70 -22.12 1.30
CA ALA A 116 20.12 -23.51 1.28
C ALA A 116 19.85 -24.24 2.61
N ASP A 117 19.95 -23.53 3.73
CA ASP A 117 19.73 -24.09 5.07
C ASP A 117 18.33 -23.81 5.63
N CYS A 118 17.45 -23.16 4.84
CA CYS A 118 16.07 -22.88 5.23
C CYS A 118 15.15 -24.09 5.03
N THR A 119 15.48 -25.24 5.61
CA THR A 119 14.70 -26.48 5.42
C THR A 119 13.29 -26.36 6.02
N PRO A 120 12.32 -27.20 5.61
CA PRO A 120 11.01 -27.27 6.24
C PRO A 120 11.08 -27.52 7.76
N GLU A 121 11.98 -28.38 8.23
CA GLU A 121 12.16 -28.66 9.66
C GLU A 121 12.73 -27.46 10.41
N TRP A 122 13.64 -26.71 9.78
CA TRP A 122 14.13 -25.44 10.32
C TRP A 122 12.99 -24.42 10.47
N ALA A 123 12.16 -24.29 9.44
CA ALA A 123 11.03 -23.37 9.48
C ALA A 123 9.93 -23.85 10.43
N GLU A 124 9.69 -25.15 10.59
CA GLU A 124 8.73 -25.68 11.57
C GLU A 124 9.11 -25.28 12.99
N ALA A 125 10.39 -25.37 13.35
CA ALA A 125 10.88 -24.96 14.67
C ALA A 125 10.64 -23.47 14.98
N ILE A 126 10.65 -22.61 13.94
CA ILE A 126 10.49 -21.15 14.08
C ILE A 126 9.01 -20.75 13.98
N THR A 127 8.36 -21.18 12.91
CA THR A 127 7.02 -20.75 12.49
C THR A 127 5.92 -21.55 13.14
N GLN A 128 6.21 -22.76 13.64
CA GLN A 128 5.25 -23.77 14.09
C GLN A 128 4.29 -24.27 13.00
N VAL A 129 4.56 -23.95 11.73
CA VAL A 129 3.88 -24.60 10.60
C VAL A 129 4.54 -25.96 10.38
N PRO A 130 3.77 -27.07 10.38
CA PRO A 130 4.33 -28.40 10.16
C PRO A 130 5.13 -28.48 8.84
N ALA A 131 6.30 -29.14 8.86
CA ALA A 131 7.17 -29.26 7.69
C ALA A 131 6.44 -29.84 6.45
N ASP A 132 5.53 -30.80 6.65
CA ASP A 132 4.74 -31.40 5.58
C ASP A 132 3.77 -30.40 4.91
N GLN A 133 3.26 -29.42 5.66
CA GLN A 133 2.45 -28.35 5.11
C GLN A 133 3.29 -27.36 4.30
N ILE A 134 4.51 -27.03 4.75
CA ILE A 134 5.44 -26.18 4.02
C ILE A 134 5.81 -26.83 2.67
N GLU A 135 6.17 -28.12 2.71
CA GLU A 135 6.41 -28.95 1.52
C GLU A 135 5.22 -28.91 0.55
N LYS A 136 4.01 -29.16 1.07
CA LYS A 136 2.79 -29.18 0.28
C LYS A 136 2.48 -27.82 -0.33
N ALA A 137 2.65 -26.74 0.42
CA ALA A 137 2.43 -25.37 -0.06
C ALA A 137 3.39 -25.02 -1.20
N ALA A 138 4.68 -25.33 -1.03
CA ALA A 138 5.71 -25.10 -2.04
C ALA A 138 5.40 -25.82 -3.36
N ARG A 139 5.04 -27.11 -3.29
CA ARG A 139 4.64 -27.89 -4.47
C ARG A 139 3.39 -27.34 -5.15
N ILE A 140 2.32 -27.08 -4.37
CA ILE A 140 1.07 -26.52 -4.91
C ILE A 140 1.36 -25.20 -5.65
N PHE A 141 2.19 -24.33 -5.08
CA PHE A 141 2.48 -23.03 -5.67
C PHE A 141 3.36 -23.13 -6.92
N ALA A 142 4.43 -23.94 -6.89
CA ALA A 142 5.39 -24.04 -7.99
C ALA A 142 4.87 -24.83 -9.20
N GLU A 143 3.99 -25.82 -8.99
CA GLU A 143 3.40 -26.63 -10.07
C GLU A 143 2.25 -25.92 -10.82
N ALA A 144 1.86 -24.72 -10.40
CA ALA A 144 0.77 -23.97 -11.01
C ALA A 144 1.21 -23.23 -12.28
N ASP A 145 0.39 -23.27 -13.34
CA ASP A 145 0.63 -22.49 -14.56
C ASP A 145 0.59 -20.98 -14.27
N SER A 146 -0.33 -20.56 -13.38
CA SER A 146 -0.45 -19.20 -12.87
C SER A 146 -0.68 -19.15 -11.35
N ALA A 147 0.29 -18.60 -10.62
CA ALA A 147 0.18 -18.41 -9.17
C ALA A 147 0.27 -16.92 -8.78
N GLY A 148 -0.75 -16.42 -8.08
CA GLY A 148 -0.81 -15.05 -7.58
C GLY A 148 -0.50 -14.96 -6.09
N ILE A 149 0.38 -14.04 -5.71
CA ILE A 149 0.67 -13.71 -4.30
C ILE A 149 -0.12 -12.46 -3.93
N TYR A 150 -0.88 -12.50 -2.85
CA TYR A 150 -1.69 -11.40 -2.33
C TYR A 150 -1.33 -11.16 -0.87
N TYR A 151 -0.89 -9.94 -0.56
CA TYR A 151 -0.39 -9.61 0.77
C TYR A 151 -0.71 -8.18 1.18
N THR A 152 -0.66 -7.89 2.48
CA THR A 152 -0.85 -6.53 3.00
C THR A 152 -0.01 -6.32 4.27
N MET A 153 -0.59 -5.66 5.26
CA MET A 153 0.04 -5.24 6.50
C MET A 153 0.67 -6.35 7.35
N GLY A 154 0.17 -7.59 7.31
CA GLY A 154 0.80 -8.72 8.02
C GLY A 154 2.15 -9.13 7.44
N ILE A 155 2.57 -8.52 6.33
CA ILE A 155 3.92 -8.62 5.79
C ILE A 155 4.71 -7.33 6.02
N THR A 156 4.08 -6.17 5.83
CA THR A 156 4.79 -4.88 5.79
C THR A 156 4.93 -4.18 7.14
N GLN A 157 4.08 -4.46 8.12
CA GLN A 157 4.11 -3.83 9.45
C GLN A 157 4.93 -4.67 10.46
N HIS A 158 6.14 -5.05 10.03
CA HIS A 158 7.14 -5.76 10.83
C HIS A 158 8.49 -5.05 10.67
N THR A 159 9.40 -5.23 11.62
CA THR A 159 10.78 -4.70 11.52
C THR A 159 11.50 -5.24 10.27
N SER A 160 11.18 -6.47 9.87
CA SER A 160 11.65 -7.14 8.65
C SER A 160 10.75 -6.94 7.42
N GLY A 161 9.81 -5.98 7.44
CA GLY A 161 8.77 -5.88 6.39
C GLY A 161 9.30 -5.66 4.97
N THR A 162 10.43 -4.96 4.81
CA THR A 162 11.07 -4.82 3.48
C THR A 162 11.63 -6.15 2.99
N ASP A 163 12.27 -6.92 3.87
CA ASP A 163 12.89 -8.20 3.54
C ASP A 163 11.83 -9.27 3.22
N ASN A 164 10.72 -9.28 3.96
CA ASN A 164 9.58 -10.16 3.67
C ASN A 164 9.00 -9.89 2.28
N VAL A 165 8.90 -8.63 1.86
CA VAL A 165 8.45 -8.27 0.51
C VAL A 165 9.45 -8.75 -0.56
N CYS A 166 10.76 -8.61 -0.30
CA CYS A 166 11.78 -9.15 -1.19
C CYS A 166 11.71 -10.69 -1.28
N ALA A 167 11.44 -11.37 -0.17
CA ALA A 167 11.27 -12.82 -0.15
C ALA A 167 10.06 -13.28 -0.98
N LEU A 168 8.91 -12.59 -0.86
CA LEU A 168 7.75 -12.86 -1.72
C LEU A 168 8.08 -12.61 -3.20
N ALA A 169 8.84 -11.55 -3.49
CA ALA A 169 9.25 -11.26 -4.85
C ALA A 169 10.17 -12.36 -5.42
N ASN A 170 11.12 -12.87 -4.63
CA ASN A 170 11.94 -14.01 -5.02
C ASN A 170 11.09 -15.24 -5.32
N LEU A 171 10.09 -15.55 -4.48
CA LEU A 171 9.18 -16.68 -4.70
C LEU A 171 8.45 -16.58 -6.05
N ALA A 172 7.96 -15.38 -6.41
CA ALA A 172 7.34 -15.15 -7.70
C ALA A 172 8.36 -15.24 -8.87
N LEU A 173 9.58 -14.73 -8.68
CA LEU A 173 10.64 -14.78 -9.70
C LEU A 173 11.11 -16.21 -9.99
N ILE A 174 11.37 -17.01 -8.96
CA ILE A 174 11.87 -18.39 -9.17
C ILE A 174 10.82 -19.32 -9.76
N THR A 175 9.54 -18.98 -9.64
CA THR A 175 8.42 -19.75 -10.24
C THR A 175 7.93 -19.14 -11.55
N GLY A 176 8.59 -18.10 -12.07
CA GLY A 176 8.18 -17.44 -13.31
C GLY A 176 6.79 -16.80 -13.26
N ASN A 177 6.27 -16.50 -12.07
CA ASN A 177 4.91 -16.01 -11.84
C ASN A 177 4.79 -14.48 -11.95
N LEU A 178 5.34 -13.91 -13.02
CA LEU A 178 5.34 -12.48 -13.33
C LEU A 178 5.02 -12.24 -14.82
N GLY A 179 4.35 -11.12 -15.13
CA GLY A 179 4.09 -10.74 -16.52
C GLY A 179 2.95 -11.50 -17.23
N LYS A 180 2.24 -12.39 -16.52
CA LYS A 180 1.13 -13.20 -17.07
C LYS A 180 -0.19 -13.04 -16.28
N PRO A 181 -1.36 -13.27 -16.91
CA PRO A 181 -2.66 -13.26 -16.23
C PRO A 181 -2.71 -14.25 -15.06
N GLY A 182 -3.56 -14.00 -14.06
CA GLY A 182 -3.74 -14.89 -12.90
C GLY A 182 -2.56 -14.97 -11.90
N ALA A 183 -1.38 -14.44 -12.26
CA ALA A 183 -0.17 -14.53 -11.45
C ALA A 183 0.19 -13.22 -10.72
N GLY A 184 1.46 -13.08 -10.34
CA GLY A 184 2.05 -11.81 -9.95
C GLY A 184 2.10 -11.54 -8.45
N LEU A 185 2.62 -10.36 -8.13
CA LEU A 185 2.74 -9.83 -6.77
C LEU A 185 1.70 -8.74 -6.58
N ASN A 186 0.80 -8.96 -5.63
CA ASN A 186 -0.39 -8.14 -5.46
C ASN A 186 -0.46 -7.59 -4.03
N PRO A 187 0.36 -6.56 -3.68
CA PRO A 187 0.14 -5.77 -2.48
C PRO A 187 -1.25 -5.16 -2.50
N LEU A 188 -2.09 -5.56 -1.54
CA LEU A 188 -3.43 -5.03 -1.35
C LEU A 188 -3.33 -3.73 -0.56
N ARG A 189 -3.38 -2.62 -1.31
CA ARG A 189 -3.34 -1.26 -0.78
C ARG A 189 -4.67 -0.92 -0.12
N GLY A 190 -4.63 -0.48 1.15
CA GLY A 190 -5.82 -0.31 1.98
C GLY A 190 -6.68 0.91 1.64
N GLN A 191 -6.10 2.12 1.67
CA GLN A 191 -6.85 3.36 1.40
C GLN A 191 -7.15 3.52 -0.09
N ASN A 192 -8.33 4.06 -0.40
CA ASN A 192 -8.88 4.21 -1.75
C ASN A 192 -7.91 4.84 -2.76
N ASN A 193 -7.03 5.75 -2.31
CA ASN A 193 -6.11 6.51 -3.15
C ASN A 193 -4.66 6.48 -2.66
N VAL A 194 -4.26 5.57 -1.77
CA VAL A 194 -2.84 5.50 -1.35
C VAL A 194 -1.91 5.20 -2.52
N GLN A 195 -2.41 4.47 -3.53
CA GLN A 195 -1.70 4.29 -4.79
C GLN A 195 -1.56 5.63 -5.52
N GLY A 196 -2.63 6.41 -5.67
CA GLY A 196 -2.57 7.73 -6.31
C GLY A 196 -1.71 8.74 -5.55
N ALA A 197 -1.78 8.81 -4.22
CA ALA A 197 -0.91 9.64 -3.41
C ALA A 197 0.57 9.28 -3.59
N SER A 198 0.88 7.97 -3.63
CA SER A 198 2.22 7.47 -3.96
C SER A 198 2.65 7.87 -5.38
N ASP A 199 1.75 7.74 -6.36
CA ASP A 199 1.98 8.14 -7.75
C ASP A 199 2.29 9.62 -7.86
N MET A 200 1.65 10.47 -7.05
CA MET A 200 1.85 11.93 -7.05
C MET A 200 3.02 12.42 -6.20
N GLY A 201 3.85 11.51 -5.65
CA GLY A 201 5.02 11.89 -4.87
C GLY A 201 4.69 12.43 -3.48
N CYS A 202 3.59 11.99 -2.86
CA CYS A 202 3.32 12.21 -1.43
C CYS A 202 4.28 11.37 -0.57
N ASN A 203 5.58 11.58 -0.75
CA ASN A 203 6.69 10.90 -0.12
C ASN A 203 7.93 11.82 -0.15
N PRO A 204 8.72 11.90 0.93
CA PRO A 204 9.84 12.84 1.00
C PRO A 204 11.02 12.54 0.05
N THR A 205 11.01 11.42 -0.67
CA THR A 205 12.10 11.00 -1.57
C THR A 205 11.71 10.91 -3.05
N TYR A 206 10.47 11.22 -3.43
CA TYR A 206 10.01 11.08 -4.81
C TYR A 206 9.20 12.28 -5.28
N PHE A 207 9.46 12.69 -6.51
CA PHE A 207 8.54 13.50 -7.32
C PHE A 207 7.45 12.60 -7.94
N PRO A 208 6.37 13.19 -8.52
CA PRO A 208 5.35 12.43 -9.24
C PRO A 208 5.93 11.41 -10.23
N GLY A 209 5.36 10.21 -10.28
CA GLY A 209 5.77 9.11 -11.13
C GLY A 209 6.98 8.34 -10.61
N TYR A 210 7.19 8.30 -9.29
CA TYR A 210 8.28 7.57 -8.63
C TYR A 210 9.68 8.03 -9.05
N GLN A 211 9.81 9.31 -9.39
CA GLN A 211 11.07 9.88 -9.88
C GLN A 211 11.88 10.37 -8.68
N ARG A 212 13.06 9.79 -8.45
CA ARG A 212 13.82 10.05 -7.23
C ARG A 212 14.27 11.50 -7.16
N PHE A 213 14.18 12.08 -5.95
CA PHE A 213 14.59 13.46 -5.71
C PHE A 213 16.12 13.66 -5.85
N ASP A 214 16.91 12.61 -5.62
CA ASP A 214 18.38 12.66 -5.66
C ASP A 214 18.95 12.59 -7.10
N ASP A 215 18.13 12.32 -8.10
CA ASP A 215 18.49 12.41 -9.52
C ASP A 215 18.50 13.89 -9.98
N ALA A 216 19.69 14.37 -10.38
CA ALA A 216 19.89 15.75 -10.82
C ALA A 216 19.08 16.10 -12.08
N ALA A 217 18.93 15.18 -13.04
CA ALA A 217 18.16 15.41 -14.25
C ALA A 217 16.66 15.51 -13.95
N VAL A 218 16.17 14.71 -13.01
CA VAL A 218 14.80 14.82 -12.51
C VAL A 218 14.58 16.17 -11.82
N ARG A 219 15.49 16.60 -10.93
CA ARG A 219 15.39 17.92 -10.28
C ARG A 219 15.38 19.08 -11.28
N GLU A 220 16.25 19.03 -12.30
CA GLU A 220 16.29 20.05 -13.35
C GLU A 220 14.96 20.11 -14.11
N LYS A 221 14.39 18.95 -14.45
CA LYS A 221 13.09 18.86 -15.12
C LYS A 221 11.98 19.52 -14.31
N PHE A 222 11.83 19.16 -13.04
CA PHE A 222 10.80 19.75 -12.17
C PHE A 222 11.05 21.22 -11.87
N SER A 223 12.32 21.64 -11.72
CA SER A 223 12.64 23.05 -11.53
C SER A 223 12.26 23.91 -12.74
N ARG A 224 12.50 23.39 -13.95
CA ARG A 224 12.08 24.04 -15.19
C ARG A 224 10.55 24.10 -15.32
N LEU A 225 9.88 22.99 -15.01
CA LEU A 225 8.43 22.90 -15.11
C LEU A 225 7.73 23.90 -14.19
N TRP A 226 8.17 23.98 -12.92
CA TRP A 226 7.55 24.85 -11.92
C TRP A 226 8.14 26.27 -11.86
N GLY A 227 9.14 26.56 -12.70
CA GLY A 227 9.79 27.88 -12.75
C GLY A 227 10.49 28.28 -11.44
N THR A 228 10.86 27.32 -10.60
CA THR A 228 11.49 27.54 -9.29
C THR A 228 12.49 26.44 -8.97
N SER A 229 13.48 26.72 -8.14
CA SER A 229 14.43 25.69 -7.70
C SER A 229 13.78 24.71 -6.72
N VAL A 230 13.94 23.42 -6.94
CA VAL A 230 13.54 22.38 -5.98
C VAL A 230 14.69 22.04 -5.01
N SER A 231 14.35 21.69 -3.77
CA SER A 231 15.34 21.32 -2.74
C SER A 231 16.12 20.05 -3.13
N GLU A 232 17.40 20.02 -2.78
CA GLU A 232 18.25 18.81 -2.89
C GLU A 232 18.25 17.97 -1.61
N ARG A 233 17.57 18.43 -0.55
CA ARG A 233 17.48 17.72 0.74
C ARG A 233 16.18 16.93 0.81
N PRO A 234 16.21 15.65 1.21
CA PRO A 234 14.99 14.89 1.45
C PRO A 234 14.17 15.53 2.57
N GLY A 235 12.85 15.38 2.49
CA GLY A 235 11.95 15.72 3.60
C GLY A 235 12.04 14.71 4.74
N LEU A 236 11.32 14.99 5.83
CA LEU A 236 11.13 14.05 6.94
C LEU A 236 10.05 13.02 6.57
N MET A 237 10.26 11.77 6.99
CA MET A 237 9.22 10.74 7.02
C MET A 237 8.24 11.04 8.15
N ALA A 238 6.98 10.62 8.02
CA ALA A 238 5.96 10.83 9.06
C ALA A 238 6.39 10.30 10.45
N THR A 239 7.10 9.16 10.47
CA THR A 239 7.64 8.56 11.70
C THR A 239 8.72 9.39 12.38
N GLU A 240 9.38 10.29 11.65
CA GLU A 240 10.44 11.17 12.18
C GLU A 240 9.90 12.52 12.68
N ILE A 241 8.66 12.86 12.31
CA ILE A 241 8.06 14.17 12.63
C ILE A 241 7.96 14.39 14.15
N PRO A 242 7.41 13.48 14.97
CA PRO A 242 7.29 13.71 16.41
C PRO A 242 8.64 14.00 17.10
N ASP A 243 9.70 13.28 16.72
CA ASP A 243 11.05 13.48 17.26
C ASP A 243 11.67 14.80 16.78
N ALA A 244 11.43 15.17 15.52
CA ALA A 244 11.88 16.45 14.98
C ALA A 244 11.23 17.65 15.70
N ILE A 245 9.94 17.54 16.07
CA ILE A 245 9.25 18.57 16.87
C ILE A 245 9.89 18.68 18.25
N LYS A 246 10.04 17.55 18.97
CA LYS A 246 10.66 17.52 20.30
C LYS A 246 12.10 18.03 20.32
N ALA A 247 12.84 17.82 19.23
CA ALA A 247 14.19 18.33 19.05
C ALA A 247 14.25 19.82 18.67
N GLY A 248 13.11 20.50 18.54
CA GLY A 248 13.03 21.90 18.10
C GLY A 248 13.46 22.12 16.64
N LYS A 249 13.42 21.06 15.81
CA LYS A 249 13.82 21.11 14.39
C LYS A 249 12.64 21.39 13.46
N LEU A 250 11.41 21.27 13.94
CA LEU A 250 10.19 21.52 13.20
C LEU A 250 9.25 22.43 14.02
N ALA A 251 8.99 23.63 13.50
CA ALA A 251 8.16 24.64 14.18
C ALA A 251 6.71 24.66 13.68
N GLY A 252 6.46 24.25 12.43
CA GLY A 252 5.12 24.26 11.84
C GLY A 252 4.80 22.98 11.08
N LEU A 253 3.55 22.55 11.14
CA LEU A 253 3.05 21.37 10.44
C LEU A 253 1.66 21.64 9.85
N TRP A 254 1.45 21.19 8.60
CA TRP A 254 0.13 21.19 7.96
C TRP A 254 -0.27 19.75 7.65
N ILE A 255 -1.26 19.24 8.37
CA ILE A 255 -1.81 17.90 8.21
C ILE A 255 -3.08 17.99 7.37
N MET A 256 -3.17 17.18 6.33
CA MET A 256 -4.31 17.16 5.41
C MET A 256 -4.92 15.74 5.34
N GLY A 257 -6.16 15.59 5.80
CA GLY A 257 -6.93 14.35 5.70
C GLY A 257 -6.36 13.17 6.48
N GLU A 258 -5.63 13.43 7.56
CA GLU A 258 -5.02 12.40 8.42
C GLU A 258 -5.27 12.69 9.91
N ASN A 259 -5.27 11.62 10.71
CA ASN A 259 -5.52 11.68 12.15
C ASN A 259 -4.44 10.94 12.97
N PRO A 260 -3.17 11.37 12.89
CA PRO A 260 -2.03 10.69 13.50
C PRO A 260 -2.16 10.49 15.01
N ILE A 261 -2.86 11.37 15.73
CA ILE A 261 -3.08 11.21 17.18
C ILE A 261 -3.76 9.88 17.52
N LEU A 262 -4.61 9.35 16.62
CA LEU A 262 -5.29 8.07 16.81
C LEU A 262 -4.73 6.95 15.92
N SER A 263 -4.17 7.25 14.74
CA SER A 263 -3.72 6.24 13.79
C SER A 263 -2.26 5.81 13.94
N ASP A 264 -1.40 6.65 14.51
CA ASP A 264 0.04 6.40 14.57
C ASP A 264 0.41 5.61 15.83
N PRO A 265 1.50 4.81 15.79
CA PRO A 265 1.95 4.08 16.96
C PRO A 265 2.41 5.03 18.07
N ASN A 266 2.25 4.59 19.32
CA ASN A 266 2.62 5.38 20.50
C ASN A 266 1.94 6.76 20.50
N SER A 267 0.60 6.75 20.58
CA SER A 267 -0.24 7.96 20.53
C SER A 267 0.15 9.00 21.58
N ASP A 268 0.57 8.57 22.77
CA ASP A 268 1.09 9.47 23.82
C ASP A 268 2.36 10.20 23.39
N HIS A 269 3.26 9.51 22.70
CA HIS A 269 4.47 10.11 22.15
C HIS A 269 4.15 11.17 21.10
N ALA A 270 3.24 10.86 20.17
CA ALA A 270 2.79 11.78 19.13
C ALA A 270 2.07 13.00 19.71
N ARG A 271 1.13 12.79 20.64
CA ARG A 271 0.39 13.87 21.33
C ARG A 271 1.33 14.85 22.02
N ARG A 272 2.28 14.35 22.83
CA ARG A 272 3.25 15.22 23.52
C ARG A 272 4.15 15.98 22.56
N ALA A 273 4.44 15.43 21.38
CA ALA A 273 5.18 16.16 20.36
C ALA A 273 4.33 17.30 19.78
N PHE A 274 3.08 17.01 19.42
CA PHE A 274 2.19 17.99 18.77
C PHE A 274 1.83 19.13 19.71
N GLU A 275 1.68 18.88 21.01
CA GLU A 275 1.49 19.91 22.05
C GLU A 275 2.69 20.88 22.20
N GLN A 276 3.88 20.52 21.68
CA GLN A 276 5.08 21.36 21.68
C GLN A 276 5.28 22.12 20.37
N LEU A 277 4.46 21.85 19.35
CA LEU A 277 4.59 22.47 18.04
C LEU A 277 4.18 23.94 18.12
N GLU A 278 4.91 24.84 17.46
CA GLU A 278 4.60 26.28 17.51
C GLU A 278 3.37 26.64 16.67
N PHE A 279 3.10 25.89 15.60
CA PHE A 279 1.96 26.13 14.73
C PHE A 279 1.47 24.86 14.00
N LEU A 280 0.23 24.47 14.26
CA LEU A 280 -0.43 23.32 13.65
C LEU A 280 -1.65 23.75 12.82
N VAL A 281 -1.62 23.41 11.53
CA VAL A 281 -2.79 23.52 10.65
C VAL A 281 -3.33 22.12 10.38
N VAL A 282 -4.62 21.91 10.57
CA VAL A 282 -5.31 20.67 10.20
C VAL A 282 -6.40 20.96 9.19
N GLN A 283 -6.33 20.30 8.04
CA GLN A 283 -7.33 20.34 6.99
C GLN A 283 -8.06 19.00 6.94
N ASP A 284 -9.32 18.98 7.35
CA ASP A 284 -10.11 17.76 7.49
C ASP A 284 -11.59 18.03 7.23
N ILE A 285 -12.35 16.97 6.96
CA ILE A 285 -13.81 17.00 6.77
C ILE A 285 -14.56 16.97 8.12
N PHE A 286 -13.91 16.55 9.21
CA PHE A 286 -14.46 16.56 10.56
C PHE A 286 -13.44 17.09 11.58
N LEU A 287 -13.94 17.52 12.74
CA LEU A 287 -13.08 17.77 13.89
C LEU A 287 -12.61 16.41 14.46
N THR A 288 -11.36 16.05 14.18
CA THR A 288 -10.68 14.83 14.64
C THR A 288 -9.85 15.10 15.89
N GLU A 289 -9.37 14.05 16.55
CA GLU A 289 -8.46 14.15 17.71
C GLU A 289 -7.18 14.93 17.38
N THR A 290 -6.72 14.86 16.13
CA THR A 290 -5.61 15.69 15.65
C THR A 290 -6.04 17.14 15.42
N ALA A 291 -7.22 17.38 14.84
CA ALA A 291 -7.75 18.72 14.61
C ALA A 291 -8.04 19.48 15.92
N GLU A 292 -8.39 18.78 17.01
CA GLU A 292 -8.57 19.37 18.33
C GLU A 292 -7.29 19.98 18.92
N LEU A 293 -6.12 19.54 18.47
CA LEU A 293 -4.83 20.11 18.85
C LEU A 293 -4.39 21.26 17.94
N ALA A 294 -5.11 21.54 16.85
CA ALA A 294 -4.67 22.49 15.84
C ALA A 294 -4.89 23.94 16.26
N ASP A 295 -3.96 24.82 15.90
CA ASP A 295 -4.14 26.27 15.98
C ASP A 295 -5.14 26.77 14.94
N VAL A 296 -5.16 26.12 13.76
CA VAL A 296 -6.07 26.43 12.66
C VAL A 296 -6.66 25.15 12.09
N VAL A 297 -7.99 25.10 12.02
CA VAL A 297 -8.74 24.06 11.30
C VAL A 297 -9.30 24.63 10.00
N LEU A 298 -8.98 24.00 8.87
CA LEU A 298 -9.47 24.35 7.53
C LEU A 298 -10.50 23.31 7.07
N PRO A 299 -11.80 23.65 6.96
CA PRO A 299 -12.83 22.69 6.62
C PRO A 299 -12.72 22.23 5.16
N ALA A 300 -12.45 20.94 4.96
CA ALA A 300 -12.33 20.33 3.65
C ALA A 300 -13.65 19.72 3.16
N ALA A 301 -13.78 19.59 1.84
CA ALA A 301 -14.90 18.92 1.18
C ALA A 301 -14.69 17.39 1.10
N SER A 302 -15.78 16.65 1.31
CA SER A 302 -15.82 15.19 1.20
C SER A 302 -15.75 14.71 -0.25
N PHE A 303 -15.59 13.39 -0.47
CA PHE A 303 -15.42 12.81 -1.80
C PHE A 303 -16.58 13.11 -2.76
N ALA A 304 -17.82 13.19 -2.25
CA ALA A 304 -19.02 13.45 -3.03
C ALA A 304 -19.21 14.95 -3.38
N GLU A 305 -18.38 15.81 -2.80
CA GLU A 305 -18.47 17.27 -2.91
C GLU A 305 -17.39 17.85 -3.84
N LYS A 306 -16.40 17.03 -4.20
CA LYS A 306 -15.25 17.43 -5.02
C LYS A 306 -15.13 16.64 -6.31
N ASP A 307 -14.36 17.20 -7.24
CA ASP A 307 -14.06 16.60 -8.53
C ASP A 307 -12.59 16.17 -8.55
N GLY A 308 -12.27 15.07 -9.23
CA GLY A 308 -10.90 14.59 -9.29
C GLY A 308 -10.77 13.19 -9.86
N THR A 309 -9.72 12.50 -9.42
CA THR A 309 -9.48 11.09 -9.72
C THR A 309 -9.01 10.35 -8.47
N PHE A 310 -9.29 9.04 -8.44
CA PHE A 310 -8.63 8.10 -7.54
C PHE A 310 -7.90 7.04 -8.36
N THR A 311 -6.71 6.65 -7.92
CA THR A 311 -6.00 5.47 -8.39
C THR A 311 -6.11 4.38 -7.32
N ASN A 312 -6.73 3.26 -7.68
CA ASN A 312 -6.93 2.13 -6.78
C ASN A 312 -5.70 1.20 -6.70
N THR A 313 -5.79 0.12 -5.91
CA THR A 313 -4.68 -0.83 -5.69
C THR A 313 -4.13 -1.50 -6.96
N GLU A 314 -4.95 -1.66 -8.01
CA GLU A 314 -4.52 -2.24 -9.29
C GLU A 314 -4.03 -1.17 -10.29
N ARG A 315 -3.71 0.05 -9.81
CA ARG A 315 -3.24 1.21 -10.61
C ARG A 315 -4.29 1.79 -11.55
N LYS A 316 -5.56 1.44 -11.36
CA LYS A 316 -6.66 1.93 -12.19
C LYS A 316 -7.08 3.32 -11.74
N VAL A 317 -6.92 4.29 -12.61
CA VAL A 317 -7.32 5.69 -12.46
C VAL A 317 -8.80 5.81 -12.82
N GLN A 318 -9.58 6.38 -11.91
CA GLN A 318 -11.03 6.48 -11.99
C GLN A 318 -11.48 7.91 -11.69
N ARG A 319 -12.47 8.42 -12.41
CA ARG A 319 -13.07 9.75 -12.15
C ARG A 319 -13.86 9.77 -10.84
N VAL A 320 -13.63 10.81 -10.06
CA VAL A 320 -14.47 11.24 -8.93
C VAL A 320 -15.24 12.47 -9.38
N ARG A 321 -16.57 12.44 -9.24
CA ARG A 321 -17.45 13.51 -9.69
C ARG A 321 -18.25 14.06 -8.53
N ARG A 322 -18.46 15.37 -8.56
CA ARG A 322 -19.32 16.07 -7.59
C ARG A 322 -20.75 15.55 -7.74
N ALA A 323 -21.37 15.22 -6.61
CA ALA A 323 -22.77 14.85 -6.51
C ALA A 323 -23.59 15.90 -5.74
N VAL A 324 -22.96 16.61 -4.80
CA VAL A 324 -23.60 17.64 -3.96
C VAL A 324 -22.63 18.80 -3.70
N PRO A 325 -23.10 20.03 -3.42
CA PRO A 325 -22.26 21.12 -2.93
C PRO A 325 -21.64 20.81 -1.56
N PRO A 326 -20.44 21.32 -1.24
CA PRO A 326 -19.85 21.18 0.09
C PRO A 326 -20.67 21.95 1.16
N PRO A 327 -20.66 21.50 2.42
CA PRO A 327 -21.41 22.16 3.49
C PRO A 327 -20.73 23.45 3.98
N GLY A 328 -21.53 24.49 4.24
CA GLY A 328 -21.04 25.74 4.81
C GLY A 328 -19.94 26.38 3.96
N ASP A 329 -18.80 26.71 4.59
CA ASP A 329 -17.64 27.30 3.92
C ASP A 329 -16.58 26.26 3.50
N ALA A 330 -16.91 24.96 3.53
CA ALA A 330 -15.98 23.91 3.16
C ALA A 330 -15.57 24.02 1.68
N ARG A 331 -14.31 23.66 1.40
CA ARG A 331 -13.72 23.71 0.05
C ARG A 331 -13.00 22.42 -0.25
N ASP A 332 -12.87 22.06 -1.52
CA ASP A 332 -11.98 20.96 -1.88
C ASP A 332 -10.53 21.28 -1.48
N ASP A 333 -9.76 20.22 -1.22
CA ASP A 333 -8.41 20.33 -0.66
C ASP A 333 -7.48 21.19 -1.53
N LEU A 334 -7.60 21.05 -2.86
CA LEU A 334 -6.78 21.79 -3.82
C LEU A 334 -7.10 23.29 -3.78
N SER A 335 -8.37 23.66 -3.68
CA SER A 335 -8.77 25.07 -3.55
C SER A 335 -8.21 25.71 -2.26
N ILE A 336 -8.16 24.97 -1.15
CA ILE A 336 -7.55 25.46 0.09
C ILE A 336 -6.05 25.70 -0.13
N ILE A 337 -5.34 24.73 -0.72
CA ILE A 337 -3.91 24.85 -1.05
C ILE A 337 -3.67 26.05 -1.98
N ASN A 338 -4.48 26.21 -3.03
CA ASN A 338 -4.38 27.33 -3.97
C ASN A 338 -4.53 28.68 -3.26
N MET A 339 -5.52 28.80 -2.38
CA MET A 339 -5.80 30.03 -1.63
C MET A 339 -4.71 30.38 -0.61
N VAL A 340 -4.12 29.39 0.06
CA VAL A 340 -2.99 29.61 0.99
C VAL A 340 -1.75 30.01 0.19
N SER A 341 -1.45 29.28 -0.88
CA SER A 341 -0.29 29.53 -1.76
C SER A 341 -0.35 30.94 -2.38
N LYS A 342 -1.53 31.38 -2.84
CA LYS A 342 -1.79 32.76 -3.26
C LYS A 342 -1.39 33.79 -2.23
N ARG A 343 -1.75 33.58 -0.96
CA ARG A 343 -1.46 34.55 0.10
C ARG A 343 0.02 34.57 0.45
N MET A 344 0.69 33.42 0.43
CA MET A 344 2.12 33.30 0.74
C MET A 344 3.01 33.87 -0.37
N LEU A 345 2.67 33.59 -1.64
CA LEU A 345 3.51 33.95 -2.79
C LEU A 345 3.10 35.28 -3.46
N GLY A 346 1.97 35.87 -3.06
CA GLY A 346 1.40 37.07 -3.66
C GLY A 346 0.75 36.84 -5.03
N SER A 347 0.31 37.91 -5.69
CA SER A 347 -0.38 37.87 -7.00
C SER A 347 0.50 37.45 -8.18
N GLN A 348 1.82 37.34 -7.97
CA GLN A 348 2.80 36.94 -8.99
C GLN A 348 3.11 35.44 -8.94
N GLY A 349 2.78 34.74 -7.85
CA GLY A 349 3.22 33.36 -7.64
C GLY A 349 2.14 32.39 -7.14
N GLY A 350 0.91 32.83 -6.90
CA GLY A 350 -0.18 31.92 -6.59
C GLY A 350 -1.32 31.98 -7.58
N TYR A 351 -1.95 30.83 -7.77
CA TYR A 351 -3.02 30.62 -8.74
C TYR A 351 -4.36 31.09 -8.20
N THR A 352 -5.09 31.84 -9.02
CA THR A 352 -6.29 32.53 -8.56
C THR A 352 -7.24 32.82 -9.72
N GLY A 353 -8.25 31.96 -9.85
CA GLY A 353 -9.44 32.22 -10.66
C GLY A 353 -10.60 32.77 -9.83
N PRO A 354 -11.75 33.09 -10.46
CA PRO A 354 -12.99 33.35 -9.72
C PRO A 354 -13.37 32.13 -8.89
N VAL A 355 -13.93 32.36 -7.70
CA VAL A 355 -14.49 31.30 -6.86
C VAL A 355 -15.80 30.83 -7.49
N ASP A 356 -15.94 29.53 -7.74
CA ASP A 356 -17.24 28.94 -8.08
C ASP A 356 -18.20 29.21 -6.90
N PRO A 357 -19.30 29.95 -7.07
CA PRO A 357 -20.18 30.30 -5.97
C PRO A 357 -20.91 29.09 -5.37
N LEU A 358 -21.07 28.00 -6.13
CA LEU A 358 -21.79 26.81 -5.67
C LEU A 358 -20.87 25.79 -4.99
N TYR A 359 -19.67 25.58 -5.54
CA TYR A 359 -18.74 24.57 -5.04
C TYR A 359 -17.50 25.16 -4.34
N HIS A 360 -17.40 26.48 -4.26
CA HIS A 360 -16.32 27.22 -3.61
C HIS A 360 -14.91 26.90 -4.13
N THR A 361 -14.80 26.46 -5.39
CA THR A 361 -13.54 26.02 -5.98
C THR A 361 -12.73 27.16 -6.58
N VAL A 362 -11.40 27.06 -6.53
CA VAL A 362 -10.44 28.08 -6.97
C VAL A 362 -9.39 27.45 -7.88
N ALA A 363 -9.20 28.01 -9.07
CA ALA A 363 -8.23 27.51 -10.05
C ALA A 363 -6.77 27.54 -9.54
N PRO A 364 -5.92 26.58 -9.96
CA PRO A 364 -6.18 25.49 -10.90
C PRO A 364 -7.18 24.46 -10.37
N PHE A 365 -7.97 23.90 -11.27
CA PHE A 365 -8.90 22.83 -10.96
C PHE A 365 -8.20 21.47 -11.09
N ALA A 366 -8.83 20.41 -10.57
CA ALA A 366 -8.27 19.06 -10.59
C ALA A 366 -7.92 18.58 -12.02
N ALA A 367 -8.66 19.02 -13.05
CA ALA A 367 -8.35 18.73 -14.45
C ALA A 367 -7.09 19.44 -14.94
N ASP A 368 -6.85 20.69 -14.53
CA ASP A 368 -5.64 21.44 -14.87
C ASP A 368 -4.40 20.79 -14.26
N VAL A 369 -4.49 20.42 -12.97
CA VAL A 369 -3.40 19.72 -12.27
C VAL A 369 -3.14 18.36 -12.89
N PHE A 370 -4.18 17.62 -13.27
CA PHE A 370 -4.03 16.34 -13.96
C PHE A 370 -3.37 16.50 -15.34
N ALA A 371 -3.69 17.55 -16.08
CA ALA A 371 -3.03 17.86 -17.34
C ALA A 371 -1.54 18.20 -17.13
N GLU A 372 -1.16 18.86 -16.03
CA GLU A 372 0.26 19.05 -15.71
C GLU A 372 0.94 17.71 -15.38
N ILE A 373 0.30 16.84 -14.58
CA ILE A 373 0.82 15.50 -14.22
C ILE A 373 1.14 14.67 -15.46
N THR A 374 0.29 14.72 -16.50
CA THR A 374 0.49 13.94 -17.73
C THR A 374 1.72 14.42 -18.53
N THR A 375 2.17 15.66 -18.33
CA THR A 375 3.45 16.16 -18.86
C THR A 375 4.66 15.78 -18.00
N CYS A 376 4.46 15.59 -16.69
CA CYS A 376 5.51 15.25 -15.73
C CYS A 376 5.94 13.78 -15.82
N TRP A 377 4.96 12.92 -16.13
CA TRP A 377 5.09 11.47 -16.01
C TRP A 377 4.52 10.75 -17.23
N GLN A 378 5.42 10.23 -18.06
CA GLN A 378 5.06 9.57 -19.33
C GLN A 378 4.07 8.42 -19.16
N ALA A 379 4.05 7.73 -18.02
CA ALA A 379 3.13 6.61 -17.81
C ALA A 379 1.65 7.05 -17.69
N MET A 380 1.36 8.34 -17.60
CA MET A 380 0.00 8.87 -17.63
C MET A 380 -0.28 9.79 -18.82
N ALA A 381 0.68 9.97 -19.73
CA ALA A 381 0.59 10.91 -20.85
C ALA A 381 -0.62 10.69 -21.77
N GLY A 382 -1.11 9.46 -21.87
CA GLY A 382 -2.29 9.07 -22.66
C GLY A 382 -3.64 9.25 -21.96
N MET A 383 -3.66 9.82 -20.76
CA MET A 383 -4.87 10.01 -19.96
C MET A 383 -5.27 11.49 -19.92
N ASN A 384 -6.56 11.76 -20.04
CA ASN A 384 -7.16 13.07 -19.76
C ASN A 384 -8.57 12.87 -19.19
N TYR A 385 -9.21 13.94 -18.73
CA TYR A 385 -10.53 13.85 -18.09
C TYR A 385 -11.62 13.37 -19.06
N GLU A 386 -11.61 13.82 -20.31
CA GLU A 386 -12.58 13.40 -21.34
C GLU A 386 -12.56 11.89 -21.55
N ARG A 387 -11.35 11.32 -21.65
CA ARG A 387 -11.17 9.88 -21.79
C ARG A 387 -11.55 9.14 -20.51
N LEU A 388 -11.11 9.64 -19.35
CA LEU A 388 -11.45 9.04 -18.06
C LEU A 388 -12.95 9.15 -17.73
N ASP A 389 -13.68 10.06 -18.39
CA ASP A 389 -15.13 10.14 -18.28
C ASP A 389 -15.84 8.96 -18.94
N GLN A 390 -15.23 8.36 -19.96
CA GLN A 390 -15.77 7.21 -20.69
C GLN A 390 -15.25 5.87 -20.17
N GLU A 391 -14.01 5.81 -19.70
CA GLU A 391 -13.37 4.57 -19.26
C GLU A 391 -12.40 4.77 -18.09
N ALA A 392 -12.19 3.73 -17.30
CA ALA A 392 -11.16 3.72 -16.27
C ALA A 392 -9.89 3.05 -16.81
N LEU A 393 -8.75 3.73 -16.68
CA LEU A 393 -7.48 3.29 -17.29
C LEU A 393 -6.47 2.86 -16.24
N THR A 394 -5.74 1.80 -16.54
CA THR A 394 -4.65 1.32 -15.67
C THR A 394 -3.34 1.86 -16.19
N TRP A 395 -2.59 2.60 -15.37
CA TRP A 395 -1.26 3.04 -15.78
C TRP A 395 -0.25 1.87 -15.72
N PRO A 396 0.76 1.83 -16.62
CA PRO A 396 1.08 2.81 -17.67
C PRO A 396 0.06 2.96 -18.82
N CYS A 397 -0.07 4.18 -19.34
CA CYS A 397 -0.84 4.57 -20.51
C CYS A 397 -0.14 5.77 -21.17
N PRO A 398 0.88 5.52 -22.02
CA PRO A 398 1.77 6.57 -22.52
C PRO A 398 1.24 7.37 -23.72
N ALA A 399 0.15 6.93 -24.35
CA ALA A 399 -0.44 7.57 -25.53
C ALA A 399 -1.97 7.51 -25.50
N GLU A 400 -2.63 8.46 -26.16
CA GLU A 400 -4.09 8.63 -26.12
C GLU A 400 -4.86 7.43 -26.69
N ASP A 401 -4.25 6.67 -27.59
CA ASP A 401 -4.79 5.43 -28.17
C ASP A 401 -4.38 4.16 -27.39
N HIS A 402 -3.50 4.28 -26.38
CA HIS A 402 -3.02 3.14 -25.61
C HIS A 402 -4.11 2.65 -24.63
N PRO A 403 -4.47 1.36 -24.59
CA PRO A 403 -5.60 0.83 -23.79
C PRO A 403 -5.35 0.74 -22.26
N GLY A 404 -4.28 1.38 -21.78
CA GLY A 404 -3.68 1.13 -20.47
C GLY A 404 -2.94 -0.21 -20.37
N THR A 405 -2.27 -0.43 -19.23
CA THR A 405 -1.44 -1.63 -18.99
C THR A 405 -1.99 -2.41 -17.79
N PRO A 406 -2.91 -3.37 -18.03
CA PRO A 406 -3.52 -4.16 -16.96
C PRO A 406 -2.52 -5.09 -16.25
N ILE A 407 -1.53 -5.62 -16.97
CA ILE A 407 -0.53 -6.56 -16.44
C ILE A 407 0.85 -5.93 -16.62
N LEU A 408 1.52 -5.64 -15.50
CA LEU A 408 2.91 -5.18 -15.50
C LEU A 408 3.87 -6.33 -15.83
N HIS A 409 5.06 -5.97 -16.29
CA HIS A 409 6.17 -6.89 -16.54
C HIS A 409 5.97 -7.88 -17.70
N SER A 410 4.88 -7.77 -18.45
CA SER A 410 4.57 -8.62 -19.61
C SER A 410 5.54 -8.43 -20.78
N GLN A 411 6.18 -7.26 -20.88
CA GLN A 411 7.24 -6.98 -21.86
C GLN A 411 8.65 -6.98 -21.24
N GLY A 412 8.80 -7.55 -20.05
CA GLY A 412 10.04 -7.54 -19.28
C GLY A 412 9.90 -6.77 -17.97
N ILE A 413 10.76 -7.11 -17.01
CA ILE A 413 10.76 -6.46 -15.69
C ILE A 413 11.14 -4.99 -15.85
N VAL A 414 10.48 -4.08 -15.12
CA VAL A 414 10.64 -2.62 -15.33
C VAL A 414 12.07 -2.18 -15.06
N ARG A 415 12.71 -2.80 -14.07
CA ARG A 415 14.14 -2.65 -13.77
C ARG A 415 15.10 -3.25 -14.82
N GLY A 416 14.59 -3.97 -15.82
CA GLY A 416 15.34 -4.79 -16.76
C GLY A 416 15.38 -6.25 -16.31
N LYS A 417 16.16 -6.56 -15.27
CA LYS A 417 16.18 -7.88 -14.62
C LYS A 417 15.70 -7.80 -13.17
N GLY A 418 14.98 -8.84 -12.75
CA GLY A 418 14.53 -9.03 -11.38
C GLY A 418 15.71 -9.37 -10.48
N LEU A 419 15.90 -8.61 -9.41
CA LEU A 419 16.98 -8.86 -8.46
C LEU A 419 16.56 -9.91 -7.44
N LEU A 420 17.11 -11.12 -7.53
CA LEU A 420 16.93 -12.13 -6.48
C LEU A 420 17.74 -11.73 -5.25
N SER A 421 17.02 -11.31 -4.20
CA SER A 421 17.63 -10.76 -2.98
C SER A 421 18.07 -11.89 -2.05
N CYS A 422 19.27 -11.83 -1.48
CA CYS A 422 19.67 -12.79 -0.45
C CYS A 422 18.75 -12.64 0.77
N LEU A 423 18.23 -13.75 1.28
CA LEU A 423 17.36 -13.75 2.44
C LEU A 423 18.16 -14.05 3.70
N SER A 424 17.86 -13.32 4.77
CA SER A 424 18.37 -13.57 6.11
C SER A 424 17.22 -13.46 7.09
N TRP A 425 17.14 -14.39 8.03
CA TRP A 425 16.16 -14.38 9.10
C TRP A 425 16.80 -13.90 10.41
N SER A 426 16.26 -12.82 10.99
CA SER A 426 16.76 -12.23 12.24
C SER A 426 15.78 -12.29 13.41
N GLY A 427 14.56 -12.80 13.21
CA GLY A 427 13.50 -12.73 14.22
C GLY A 427 12.81 -11.36 14.29
N PRO A 428 11.65 -11.28 14.96
CA PRO A 428 11.06 -10.00 15.36
C PRO A 428 11.85 -9.37 16.52
N ASP A 429 11.86 -8.03 16.58
CA ASP A 429 12.57 -7.27 17.62
C ASP A 429 11.86 -7.35 18.99
N GLU A 430 10.55 -7.60 18.99
CA GLU A 430 9.72 -7.72 20.18
C GLU A 430 9.17 -9.15 20.28
N LEU A 431 9.44 -9.81 21.40
CA LEU A 431 9.03 -11.18 21.70
C LEU A 431 8.37 -11.22 23.09
N PRO A 432 7.41 -12.13 23.32
CA PRO A 432 6.86 -12.35 24.65
C PRO A 432 7.93 -12.74 25.68
N ASP A 433 7.72 -12.33 26.93
CA ASP A 433 8.53 -12.69 28.10
C ASP A 433 7.63 -13.08 29.30
N ASP A 434 8.24 -13.26 30.47
CA ASP A 434 7.52 -13.66 31.68
C ASP A 434 6.54 -12.57 32.19
N GLU A 435 6.75 -11.29 31.86
CA GLU A 435 5.88 -10.17 32.24
C GLU A 435 4.79 -9.91 31.19
N TYR A 436 5.12 -10.08 29.91
CA TYR A 436 4.24 -9.92 28.76
C TYR A 436 4.18 -11.24 27.94
N PRO A 437 3.44 -12.26 28.42
CA PRO A 437 3.49 -13.61 27.85
C PRO A 437 2.71 -13.78 26.54
N LEU A 438 1.91 -12.78 26.15
CA LEU A 438 1.03 -12.84 24.97
C LEU A 438 1.50 -11.92 23.85
N VAL A 439 1.28 -12.34 22.61
CA VAL A 439 1.49 -11.52 21.42
C VAL A 439 0.23 -10.71 21.11
N LEU A 440 0.34 -9.39 21.05
CA LEU A 440 -0.71 -8.52 20.56
C LEU A 440 -0.61 -8.38 19.03
N THR A 441 -1.73 -8.57 18.34
CA THR A 441 -1.88 -8.20 16.93
C THR A 441 -3.05 -7.25 16.77
N THR A 442 -2.91 -6.23 15.91
CA THR A 442 -4.00 -5.32 15.59
C THR A 442 -4.57 -5.64 14.20
N GLY A 443 -5.86 -5.40 14.03
CA GLY A 443 -6.58 -5.77 12.82
C GLY A 443 -7.56 -4.71 12.35
N ARG A 444 -8.46 -5.14 11.48
CA ARG A 444 -9.59 -4.37 10.99
C ARG A 444 -10.85 -5.21 11.13
N VAL A 445 -11.99 -4.53 11.08
CA VAL A 445 -13.31 -5.14 11.01
C VAL A 445 -14.02 -4.62 9.77
N LEU A 446 -14.93 -5.42 9.20
CA LEU A 446 -15.62 -5.09 7.95
C LEU A 446 -16.39 -3.75 7.99
N TYR A 447 -17.02 -3.43 9.11
CA TYR A 447 -18.01 -2.34 9.19
C TYR A 447 -17.45 -0.98 9.57
N GLN A 448 -16.23 -0.93 10.13
CA GLN A 448 -15.60 0.30 10.61
C GLN A 448 -14.29 0.53 9.89
N TYR A 449 -14.01 1.77 9.51
CA TYR A 449 -12.84 2.12 8.71
C TYR A 449 -11.85 2.98 9.50
N HIS A 450 -10.63 2.45 9.70
CA HIS A 450 -9.54 3.10 10.43
C HIS A 450 -9.97 3.76 11.74
N THR A 451 -9.79 5.07 11.87
CA THR A 451 -10.11 5.88 13.04
C THR A 451 -11.61 6.13 13.22
N GLY A 452 -12.44 5.61 12.32
CA GLY A 452 -13.91 5.65 12.44
C GLY A 452 -14.52 7.04 12.21
N THR A 453 -13.73 8.04 11.79
CA THR A 453 -14.17 9.44 11.64
C THR A 453 -15.36 9.59 10.68
N MET A 454 -15.45 8.71 9.67
CA MET A 454 -16.58 8.62 8.74
C MET A 454 -17.59 7.54 9.15
N THR A 455 -17.14 6.29 9.36
CA THR A 455 -18.04 5.14 9.48
C THR A 455 -18.84 5.14 10.77
N ARG A 456 -18.28 5.62 11.89
CA ARG A 456 -18.99 5.70 13.18
C ARG A 456 -20.12 6.73 13.20
N ARG A 457 -20.17 7.61 12.19
CA ARG A 457 -21.26 8.58 12.00
C ARG A 457 -22.42 8.01 11.19
N SER A 458 -22.29 6.81 10.63
CA SER A 458 -23.37 6.10 9.96
C SER A 458 -24.08 5.19 10.97
N PRO A 459 -25.38 5.42 11.26
CA PRO A 459 -26.11 4.61 12.24
C PRO A 459 -26.08 3.11 11.94
N VAL A 460 -26.19 2.74 10.65
CA VAL A 460 -26.19 1.33 10.20
C VAL A 460 -24.82 0.67 10.44
N LEU A 461 -23.73 1.39 10.21
CA LEU A 461 -22.38 0.85 10.41
C LEU A 461 -22.03 0.78 11.90
N GLU A 462 -22.42 1.80 12.66
CA GLU A 462 -22.21 1.85 14.11
C GLU A 462 -22.98 0.73 14.83
N GLU A 463 -24.24 0.47 14.47
CA GLU A 463 -25.00 -0.66 15.02
C GLU A 463 -24.36 -2.02 14.67
N SER A 464 -23.72 -2.14 13.50
CA SER A 464 -23.09 -3.39 13.05
C SER A 464 -21.78 -3.71 13.78
N ALA A 465 -21.07 -2.71 14.29
CA ALA A 465 -19.83 -2.88 15.05
C ALA A 465 -19.61 -1.67 16.00
N PRO A 466 -20.33 -1.62 17.13
CA PRO A 466 -20.38 -0.42 17.99
C PRO A 466 -19.09 -0.22 18.79
N SER A 467 -18.48 -1.31 19.27
CA SER A 467 -17.29 -1.26 20.12
C SER A 467 -16.11 -2.01 19.52
N ALA A 468 -14.90 -1.61 19.91
CA ALA A 468 -13.73 -2.45 19.75
C ALA A 468 -13.87 -3.71 20.63
N TYR A 469 -13.19 -4.78 20.24
CA TYR A 469 -13.12 -6.03 20.99
C TYR A 469 -11.72 -6.63 20.86
N VAL A 470 -11.38 -7.51 21.79
CA VAL A 470 -10.16 -8.32 21.76
C VAL A 470 -10.55 -9.76 21.48
N GLU A 471 -9.93 -10.37 20.47
CA GLU A 471 -10.03 -11.81 20.24
C GLU A 471 -8.92 -12.50 21.04
N MET A 472 -9.30 -13.39 21.96
CA MET A 472 -8.37 -14.14 22.80
C MET A 472 -8.62 -15.64 22.63
N ASN A 473 -7.56 -16.44 22.72
CA ASN A 473 -7.68 -17.90 22.75
C ASN A 473 -8.45 -18.30 24.03
N PRO A 474 -9.43 -19.23 23.96
CA PRO A 474 -10.12 -19.70 25.15
C PRO A 474 -9.20 -20.26 26.25
N GLU A 475 -8.14 -20.98 25.88
CA GLU A 475 -7.17 -21.53 26.84
C GLU A 475 -6.39 -20.40 27.54
N ASP A 476 -5.88 -19.43 26.79
CA ASP A 476 -5.20 -18.26 27.38
C ASP A 476 -6.15 -17.43 28.26
N ALA A 477 -7.43 -17.34 27.89
CA ALA A 477 -8.45 -16.62 28.66
C ALA A 477 -8.83 -17.33 29.97
N ASP A 478 -8.76 -18.66 30.01
CA ASP A 478 -9.01 -19.46 31.22
C ASP A 478 -7.84 -19.39 32.22
N GLU A 479 -6.63 -19.03 31.75
CA GLU A 479 -5.41 -18.89 32.56
C GLU A 479 -5.21 -17.48 33.16
N LEU A 480 -5.93 -16.47 32.68
CA LEU A 480 -5.92 -15.08 33.16
C LEU A 480 -7.03 -14.79 34.18
#